data_AF-A0A955WNZ8-F1
#
_entry.id   AF-A0A955WNZ8-F1
#
_cell.length_a   1.000
_cell.length_b   1.000
_cell.length_c   1.000
_cell.angle_alpha   90.00
_cell.angle_beta   90.00
_cell.angle_gamma   90.00
#
_symmetry.space_group_name_H-M   'P 1'
#
loop_
_entity.id
_entity.type
_entity.pdbx_description
1 polymer ?
#
loop_
_entity_poly.entity_id
_entity_poly.type
_entity_poly.pdbx_seq_one_letter_code
_entity_poly.pdbx_strand_id
1 'polypeptide(L)'
;MESAISLDDVRRAFAARDPALADLIAAAARGGDARPTGPVRDGALTWWDLVRELRSRGFAKKPAAEQAAWRRERLAALEAPDAEVPLPDRWRLHATILELWTDDGPFARSQLLRLIATVPLRYGPWRALKQIFKEAEARQDFEVYGALAARLDNEFAQHRVTGDVSRKTLGYLVRRAWRTLRRLAETLPAAYADAAVEVLCRYTDDTNWSRTWIANHLFYHGTGEYGRRRFRFRKRPSTLLKYRAASDLWRRTPRPLFALLERAQADQARRFAIDALKTDFRATLREVEPSWVARLIGVRSPVVDVFVVWLLDNVPRFERGALRGLGLHQAVLSLLDSSAEQARASAAAYARTHARDLPLAELLRLADHADDAVRGMAHDLLGDRDPRDEVGLDGWGRLLGTDHAHDLAAKALRKHFTARELTPAWFRDRLLSSNRAVVDFAAELLPKVHNDKQLGAAFYRDLLDAADIGRRAVEFALNALQRFPAAELEIEFVRRALLHPHAGRRMRTFVNEGRVKAVDLGAGYLKALADEGTFAEDTWIAALRKSGRPWARDLEFDHDLAGFALDL
;
A
#
# COMPACT_ATOMS: atom_id res chain seq x y z
N MET A 1 8.39 -21.18 -16.55
CA MET A 1 7.03 -21.19 -17.13
C MET A 1 6.14 -21.91 -16.12
N GLU A 2 5.36 -21.16 -15.34
CA GLU A 2 4.34 -21.79 -14.49
C GLU A 2 3.36 -22.57 -15.40
N SER A 3 3.09 -23.83 -15.06
CA SER A 3 2.13 -24.67 -15.75
C SER A 3 0.74 -24.01 -15.73
N ALA A 4 0.09 -23.91 -16.89
CA ALA A 4 -1.27 -23.37 -16.97
C ALA A 4 -2.25 -24.21 -16.13
N ILE A 5 -3.10 -23.55 -15.34
CA ILE A 5 -4.11 -24.21 -14.49
C ILE A 5 -5.11 -24.98 -15.37
N SER A 6 -5.24 -26.29 -15.12
CA SER A 6 -6.15 -27.18 -15.86
C SER A 6 -7.55 -27.22 -15.23
N LEU A 7 -8.53 -27.74 -15.98
CA LEU A 7 -9.87 -28.01 -15.42
C LEU A 7 -9.83 -29.03 -14.28
N ASP A 8 -8.92 -30.00 -14.33
CA ASP A 8 -8.77 -31.02 -13.29
C ASP A 8 -8.23 -30.44 -11.99
N ASP A 9 -7.33 -29.45 -12.06
CA ASP A 9 -6.88 -28.68 -10.88
C ASP A 9 -8.07 -27.99 -10.21
N VAL A 10 -8.94 -27.35 -11.00
CA VAL A 10 -10.17 -26.72 -10.50
C VAL A 10 -11.10 -27.74 -9.87
N ARG A 11 -11.26 -28.92 -10.47
CA ARG A 11 -12.12 -30.00 -9.94
C ARG A 11 -11.57 -30.58 -8.64
N ARG A 12 -10.26 -30.79 -8.52
CA ARG A 12 -9.60 -31.21 -7.27
C ARG A 12 -9.78 -30.16 -6.17
N ALA A 13 -9.54 -28.89 -6.49
CA ALA A 13 -9.72 -27.78 -5.55
C ALA A 13 -11.18 -27.67 -5.06
N PHE A 14 -12.15 -27.88 -5.96
CA PHE A 14 -13.57 -27.92 -5.59
C PHE A 14 -13.88 -29.06 -4.62
N ALA A 15 -13.44 -30.28 -4.93
CA ALA A 15 -13.66 -31.45 -4.08
C ALA A 15 -12.98 -31.31 -2.70
N ALA A 16 -11.81 -30.67 -2.64
CA ALA A 16 -11.07 -30.42 -1.41
C ALA A 16 -11.59 -29.21 -0.60
N ARG A 17 -12.60 -28.48 -1.10
CA ARG A 17 -13.06 -27.19 -0.53
C ARG A 17 -11.91 -26.21 -0.31
N ASP A 18 -11.03 -26.11 -1.30
CA ASP A 18 -9.85 -25.26 -1.26
C ASP A 18 -10.23 -23.76 -1.17
N PRO A 19 -9.73 -23.00 -0.19
CA PRO A 19 -9.94 -21.55 -0.10
C PRO A 19 -9.52 -20.74 -1.35
N ALA A 20 -8.59 -21.27 -2.16
CA ALA A 20 -8.08 -20.67 -3.39
C ALA A 20 -8.92 -21.01 -4.64
N LEU A 21 -10.00 -21.79 -4.52
CA LEU A 21 -10.82 -22.24 -5.66
C LEU A 21 -11.25 -21.11 -6.60
N ALA A 22 -11.77 -20.00 -6.06
CA ALA A 22 -12.20 -18.86 -6.89
C ALA A 22 -11.04 -18.24 -7.70
N ASP A 23 -9.84 -18.18 -7.12
CA ASP A 23 -8.65 -17.66 -7.81
C ASP A 23 -8.20 -18.62 -8.91
N LEU A 24 -8.25 -19.94 -8.65
CA LEU A 24 -7.93 -20.98 -9.64
C LEU A 24 -8.90 -20.93 -10.83
N ILE A 25 -10.21 -20.80 -10.58
CA ILE A 25 -11.20 -20.63 -11.65
C ILE A 25 -10.93 -19.34 -12.43
N ALA A 26 -10.63 -18.23 -11.75
CA ALA A 26 -10.32 -16.96 -12.42
C ALA A 26 -9.03 -17.05 -13.26
N ALA A 27 -7.99 -17.73 -12.77
CA ALA A 27 -6.75 -17.99 -13.49
C ALA A 27 -6.98 -18.87 -14.72
N ALA A 28 -7.69 -20.00 -14.57
CA ALA A 28 -8.07 -20.88 -15.68
C ALA A 28 -8.89 -20.14 -16.75
N ALA A 29 -9.80 -19.25 -16.35
CA ALA A 29 -10.57 -18.44 -17.29
C ALA A 29 -9.74 -17.38 -18.05
N ARG A 30 -8.64 -16.90 -17.46
CA ARG A 30 -7.69 -15.97 -18.11
C ARG A 30 -6.74 -16.69 -19.05
N GLY A 31 -6.46 -17.97 -18.79
CA GLY A 31 -5.60 -18.84 -19.60
C GLY A 31 -5.95 -18.84 -21.09
N GLY A 32 -4.92 -19.13 -21.91
CA GLY A 32 -5.09 -19.33 -23.34
C GLY A 32 -5.85 -20.62 -23.64
N ASP A 33 -6.53 -20.67 -24.79
CA ASP A 33 -7.14 -21.92 -25.25
C ASP A 33 -6.06 -22.86 -25.76
N ALA A 34 -6.08 -24.12 -25.31
CA ALA A 34 -5.20 -25.15 -25.85
C ALA A 34 -5.43 -25.30 -27.36
N ARG A 35 -4.35 -25.40 -28.13
CA ARG A 35 -4.44 -25.71 -29.56
C ARG A 35 -4.76 -27.20 -29.74
N PRO A 36 -5.52 -27.58 -30.78
CA PRO A 36 -5.77 -28.98 -31.10
C PRO A 36 -4.44 -29.73 -31.23
N THR A 37 -4.36 -30.95 -30.66
CA THR A 37 -3.15 -31.77 -30.63
C THR A 37 -2.90 -32.55 -31.94
N GLY A 38 -3.82 -32.51 -32.90
CA GLY A 38 -3.73 -33.19 -34.20
C GLY A 38 -4.27 -32.37 -35.38
N PRO A 39 -4.08 -32.84 -36.63
CA PRO A 39 -4.63 -32.19 -37.81
C PRO A 39 -6.16 -32.22 -37.78
N VAL A 40 -6.78 -31.05 -37.87
CA VAL A 40 -8.24 -30.85 -37.92
C VAL A 40 -8.70 -30.95 -39.37
N ARG A 41 -9.79 -31.68 -39.66
CA ARG A 41 -10.33 -31.78 -41.04
C ARG A 41 -10.76 -30.40 -41.54
N ASP A 42 -10.62 -30.17 -42.84
CA ASP A 42 -11.10 -28.94 -43.45
C ASP A 42 -12.62 -28.81 -43.30
N GLY A 43 -13.09 -27.68 -42.79
CA GLY A 43 -14.51 -27.46 -42.44
C GLY A 43 -14.99 -28.07 -41.12
N ALA A 44 -14.11 -28.60 -40.26
CA ALA A 44 -14.51 -29.01 -38.90
C ALA A 44 -15.20 -27.87 -38.16
N LEU A 45 -16.32 -28.16 -37.49
CA LEU A 45 -17.00 -27.16 -36.68
C LEU A 45 -16.11 -26.81 -35.48
N THR A 46 -15.56 -25.60 -35.47
CA THR A 46 -14.84 -25.07 -34.30
C THR A 46 -15.69 -24.07 -33.52
N TRP A 47 -15.28 -23.82 -32.28
CA TRP A 47 -15.85 -22.73 -31.50
C TRP A 47 -15.72 -21.37 -32.20
N TRP A 48 -14.60 -21.12 -32.89
CA TRP A 48 -14.37 -19.85 -33.58
C TRP A 48 -15.31 -19.66 -34.77
N ASP A 49 -15.68 -20.75 -35.45
CA ASP A 49 -16.69 -20.73 -36.51
C ASP A 49 -18.06 -20.36 -35.95
N LEU A 50 -18.44 -20.94 -34.81
CA LEU A 50 -19.67 -20.61 -34.11
C LEU A 50 -19.69 -19.12 -33.72
N VAL A 51 -18.62 -18.57 -33.13
CA VAL A 51 -18.54 -17.14 -32.79
C VAL A 51 -18.64 -16.24 -34.01
N ARG A 52 -17.94 -16.59 -35.07
CA ARG A 52 -17.93 -15.84 -36.32
C ARG A 52 -19.34 -15.76 -36.92
N GLU A 53 -20.06 -16.88 -36.93
CA GLU A 53 -21.43 -16.92 -37.43
C GLU A 53 -22.39 -16.16 -36.50
N LEU A 54 -22.27 -16.31 -35.18
CA LEU A 54 -23.08 -15.54 -34.22
C LEU A 54 -22.93 -14.02 -34.36
N ARG A 55 -21.79 -13.56 -34.87
CA ARG A 55 -21.49 -12.15 -35.14
C ARG A 55 -21.84 -11.73 -36.57
N SER A 56 -22.26 -12.66 -37.42
CA SER A 56 -22.57 -12.40 -38.83
C SER A 56 -23.87 -11.59 -38.97
N ARG A 57 -23.92 -10.71 -39.98
CA ARG A 57 -25.16 -9.98 -40.32
C ARG A 57 -26.24 -10.92 -40.83
N GLY A 58 -25.85 -12.02 -41.47
CA GLY A 58 -26.78 -13.04 -41.98
C GLY A 58 -27.52 -13.72 -40.84
N PHE A 59 -26.78 -14.16 -39.81
CA PHE A 59 -27.37 -14.77 -38.62
C PHE A 59 -28.32 -13.82 -37.89
N ALA A 60 -27.94 -12.54 -37.75
CA ALA A 60 -28.75 -11.53 -37.09
C ALA A 60 -30.09 -11.25 -37.78
N LYS A 61 -30.22 -11.52 -39.09
CA LYS A 61 -31.47 -11.36 -39.86
C LYS A 61 -32.43 -12.55 -39.75
N LYS A 62 -31.95 -13.72 -39.31
CA LYS A 62 -32.80 -14.91 -39.17
C LYS A 62 -33.89 -14.69 -38.10
N PRO A 63 -35.07 -15.31 -38.21
CA PRO A 63 -36.08 -15.30 -37.14
C PRO A 63 -35.52 -15.78 -35.79
N ALA A 64 -36.04 -15.24 -34.68
CA ALA A 64 -35.53 -15.54 -33.34
C ALA A 64 -35.60 -17.03 -32.97
N ALA A 65 -36.65 -17.73 -33.42
CA ALA A 65 -36.81 -19.17 -33.22
C ALA A 65 -35.73 -19.98 -33.98
N GLU A 66 -35.44 -19.61 -35.23
CA GLU A 66 -34.40 -20.23 -36.05
C GLU A 66 -33.01 -19.98 -35.45
N GLN A 67 -32.72 -18.74 -35.02
CA GLN A 67 -31.48 -18.43 -34.31
C GLN A 67 -31.33 -19.25 -33.02
N ALA A 68 -32.42 -19.53 -32.31
CA ALA A 68 -32.40 -20.31 -31.08
C ALA A 68 -32.24 -21.82 -31.33
N ALA A 69 -32.87 -22.35 -32.38
CA ALA A 69 -32.69 -23.74 -32.80
C ALA A 69 -31.25 -23.99 -33.27
N TRP A 70 -30.75 -23.15 -34.18
CA TRP A 70 -29.39 -23.25 -34.71
C TRP A 70 -28.32 -23.16 -33.60
N ARG A 71 -28.49 -22.25 -32.63
CA ARG A 71 -27.57 -22.15 -31.48
C ARG A 71 -27.55 -23.41 -30.63
N ARG A 72 -28.71 -24.02 -30.38
CA ARG A 72 -28.82 -25.25 -29.58
C ARG A 72 -28.15 -26.42 -30.30
N GLU A 73 -28.46 -26.59 -31.58
CA GLU A 73 -27.90 -27.66 -32.42
C GLU A 73 -26.38 -27.57 -32.51
N ARG A 74 -25.84 -26.39 -32.84
CA ARG A 74 -24.39 -26.21 -33.01
C ARG A 74 -23.62 -26.29 -31.70
N LEU A 75 -24.21 -25.83 -30.59
CA LEU A 75 -23.58 -25.98 -29.29
C LEU A 75 -23.58 -27.45 -28.84
N ALA A 76 -24.68 -28.18 -29.06
CA ALA A 76 -24.74 -29.61 -28.76
C ALA A 76 -23.69 -30.41 -29.56
N ALA A 77 -23.48 -30.08 -30.84
CA ALA A 77 -22.44 -30.70 -31.65
C ALA A 77 -21.02 -30.42 -31.14
N LEU A 78 -20.76 -29.24 -30.58
CA LEU A 78 -19.45 -28.90 -29.98
C LEU A 78 -19.26 -29.47 -28.57
N GLU A 79 -20.35 -29.75 -27.85
CA GLU A 79 -20.33 -30.36 -26.52
C GLU A 79 -20.30 -31.89 -26.56
N ALA A 80 -20.49 -32.50 -27.74
CA ALA A 80 -20.52 -33.95 -27.91
C ALA A 80 -19.17 -34.59 -27.55
N PRO A 81 -19.15 -35.79 -26.93
CA PRO A 81 -17.90 -36.47 -26.55
C PRO A 81 -16.98 -36.78 -27.73
N ASP A 82 -17.55 -36.93 -28.93
CA ASP A 82 -16.90 -37.22 -30.21
C ASP A 82 -16.63 -35.95 -31.04
N ALA A 83 -16.77 -34.75 -30.45
CA ALA A 83 -16.43 -33.51 -31.12
C ALA A 83 -14.94 -33.49 -31.50
N GLU A 84 -14.68 -33.37 -32.79
CA GLU A 84 -13.32 -33.41 -33.36
C GLU A 84 -12.40 -32.32 -32.81
N VAL A 85 -12.95 -31.13 -32.53
CA VAL A 85 -12.25 -30.06 -31.81
C VAL A 85 -12.99 -29.83 -30.48
N PRO A 86 -12.49 -30.36 -29.36
CA PRO A 86 -13.14 -30.20 -28.08
C PRO A 86 -13.20 -28.73 -27.66
N LEU A 87 -14.24 -28.36 -26.92
CA LEU A 87 -14.33 -27.03 -26.32
C LEU A 87 -13.16 -26.77 -25.38
N PRO A 88 -12.58 -25.54 -25.38
CA PRO A 88 -11.52 -25.19 -24.46
C PRO A 88 -11.94 -25.36 -22.99
N ASP A 89 -11.04 -25.81 -22.12
CA ASP A 89 -11.33 -26.07 -20.69
C ASP A 89 -12.04 -24.93 -19.97
N ARG A 90 -11.67 -23.67 -20.27
CA ARG A 90 -12.31 -22.49 -19.68
C ARG A 90 -13.82 -22.45 -19.90
N TRP A 91 -14.32 -23.08 -20.97
CA TRP A 91 -15.75 -23.19 -21.25
C TRP A 91 -16.45 -24.05 -20.21
N ARG A 92 -15.83 -25.16 -19.82
CA ARG A 92 -16.41 -26.15 -18.90
C ARG A 92 -16.45 -25.64 -17.46
N LEU A 93 -15.71 -24.57 -17.14
CA LEU A 93 -15.77 -23.89 -15.83
C LEU A 93 -17.18 -23.48 -15.42
N HIS A 94 -18.10 -23.26 -16.38
CA HIS A 94 -19.49 -22.92 -16.05
C HIS A 94 -20.17 -23.98 -15.17
N ALA A 95 -19.84 -25.27 -15.32
CA ALA A 95 -20.41 -26.35 -14.55
C ALA A 95 -20.03 -26.22 -13.07
N THR A 96 -18.73 -26.09 -12.77
CA THR A 96 -18.24 -25.88 -11.40
C THR A 96 -18.85 -24.65 -10.75
N ILE A 97 -19.04 -23.56 -11.50
CA ILE A 97 -19.64 -22.32 -10.98
C ILE A 97 -21.13 -22.52 -10.67
N LEU A 98 -21.85 -23.27 -11.49
CA LEU A 98 -23.25 -23.62 -11.23
C LEU A 98 -23.40 -24.61 -10.06
N GLU A 99 -22.43 -25.51 -9.87
CA GLU A 99 -22.38 -26.39 -8.71
C GLU A 99 -22.21 -25.58 -7.42
N LEU A 100 -21.32 -24.58 -7.40
CA LEU A 100 -21.22 -23.63 -6.27
C LEU A 100 -22.55 -22.92 -5.97
N TRP A 101 -23.25 -22.48 -7.02
CA TRP A 101 -24.56 -21.85 -6.86
C TRP A 101 -25.65 -22.82 -6.37
N THR A 102 -25.55 -24.10 -6.73
CA THR A 102 -26.52 -25.11 -6.33
C THR A 102 -26.30 -25.62 -4.91
N ASP A 103 -25.04 -25.75 -4.49
CA ASP A 103 -24.65 -26.14 -3.13
C ASP A 103 -25.14 -25.12 -2.09
N ASP A 104 -25.01 -23.82 -2.38
CA ASP A 104 -25.43 -22.68 -1.55
C ASP A 104 -24.94 -22.71 -0.07
N GLY A 105 -24.03 -23.62 0.26
CA GLY A 105 -23.41 -23.69 1.58
C GLY A 105 -22.45 -22.51 1.84
N PRO A 106 -22.06 -22.25 3.10
CA PRO A 106 -21.23 -21.08 3.45
C PRO A 106 -19.92 -20.99 2.65
N PHE A 107 -19.26 -22.12 2.43
CA PHE A 107 -18.06 -22.20 1.59
C PHE A 107 -18.39 -21.81 0.14
N ALA A 108 -19.36 -22.47 -0.48
CA ALA A 108 -19.70 -22.24 -1.88
C ALA A 108 -20.18 -20.80 -2.11
N ARG A 109 -20.94 -20.25 -1.18
CA ARG A 109 -21.39 -18.85 -1.14
C ARG A 109 -20.22 -17.87 -1.16
N SER A 110 -19.26 -18.04 -0.26
CA SER A 110 -18.08 -17.17 -0.18
C SER A 110 -17.23 -17.24 -1.45
N GLN A 111 -17.01 -18.45 -1.99
CA GLN A 111 -16.28 -18.67 -3.24
C GLN A 111 -17.01 -18.05 -4.43
N LEU A 112 -18.34 -18.18 -4.50
CA LEU A 112 -19.15 -17.60 -5.58
C LEU A 112 -19.08 -16.07 -5.58
N LEU A 113 -19.19 -15.41 -4.42
CA LEU A 113 -19.08 -13.95 -4.33
C LEU A 113 -17.67 -13.45 -4.71
N ARG A 114 -16.62 -14.15 -4.26
CA ARG A 114 -15.23 -13.87 -4.65
C ARG A 114 -15.03 -14.05 -6.15
N LEU A 115 -15.62 -15.10 -6.73
CA LEU A 115 -15.57 -15.37 -8.15
C LEU A 115 -16.28 -14.28 -8.96
N ILE A 116 -17.51 -13.88 -8.57
CA ILE A 116 -18.27 -12.81 -9.24
C ILE A 116 -17.44 -11.52 -9.34
N ALA A 117 -16.68 -11.19 -8.29
CA ALA A 117 -15.82 -10.02 -8.27
C ALA A 117 -14.62 -10.09 -9.22
N THR A 118 -14.05 -11.29 -9.45
CA THR A 118 -12.68 -11.45 -10.00
C THR A 118 -12.61 -12.17 -11.35
N VAL A 119 -13.58 -13.01 -11.67
CA VAL A 119 -13.56 -13.83 -12.88
C VAL A 119 -13.75 -12.95 -14.12
N PRO A 120 -12.96 -13.15 -15.20
CA PRO A 120 -13.19 -12.42 -16.44
C PRO A 120 -14.55 -12.79 -17.03
N LEU A 121 -15.25 -11.81 -17.60
CA LEU A 121 -16.50 -12.03 -18.35
C LEU A 121 -16.21 -12.63 -19.73
N ARG A 122 -15.70 -13.85 -19.74
CA ARG A 122 -15.42 -14.69 -20.91
C ARG A 122 -16.42 -15.83 -21.02
N TYR A 123 -16.50 -16.43 -22.19
CA TYR A 123 -17.33 -17.62 -22.36
C TYR A 123 -16.89 -18.77 -21.44
N GLY A 124 -17.84 -19.59 -21.01
CA GLY A 124 -17.69 -20.46 -19.85
C GLY A 124 -18.25 -19.77 -18.61
N PRO A 125 -17.44 -19.04 -17.82
CA PRO A 125 -17.93 -18.33 -16.64
C PRO A 125 -19.15 -17.46 -16.92
N TRP A 126 -19.17 -16.74 -18.04
CA TRP A 126 -20.32 -15.93 -18.45
C TRP A 126 -21.64 -16.69 -18.54
N ARG A 127 -21.61 -17.95 -18.99
CA ARG A 127 -22.81 -18.80 -19.10
C ARG A 127 -23.43 -18.99 -17.71
N ALA A 128 -22.61 -19.38 -16.73
CA ALA A 128 -23.03 -19.55 -15.35
C ALA A 128 -23.49 -18.24 -14.73
N LEU A 129 -22.67 -17.18 -14.78
CA LEU A 129 -23.00 -15.88 -14.18
C LEU A 129 -24.31 -15.29 -14.71
N LYS A 130 -24.58 -15.42 -16.02
CA LYS A 130 -25.83 -14.94 -16.62
C LYS A 130 -27.04 -15.73 -16.17
N GLN A 131 -26.89 -17.04 -15.94
CA GLN A 131 -27.95 -17.88 -15.41
C GLN A 131 -28.21 -17.55 -13.93
N ILE A 132 -27.16 -17.55 -13.11
CA ILE A 132 -27.20 -17.19 -11.69
C ILE A 132 -27.81 -15.80 -11.51
N PHE A 133 -27.47 -14.81 -12.34
CA PHE A 133 -28.08 -13.48 -12.28
C PHE A 133 -29.62 -13.51 -12.38
N LYS A 134 -30.16 -14.33 -13.28
CA LYS A 134 -31.61 -14.45 -13.47
C LYS A 134 -32.26 -15.27 -12.36
N GLU A 135 -31.59 -16.31 -11.91
CA GLU A 135 -32.09 -17.16 -10.82
C GLU A 135 -32.08 -16.40 -9.49
N ALA A 136 -31.00 -15.68 -9.17
CA ALA A 136 -30.91 -14.82 -8.00
C ALA A 136 -31.98 -13.71 -8.03
N GLU A 137 -32.26 -13.12 -9.20
CA GLU A 137 -33.40 -12.20 -9.37
C GLU A 137 -34.74 -12.87 -9.01
N ALA A 138 -34.98 -14.09 -9.51
CA ALA A 138 -36.24 -14.82 -9.30
C ALA A 138 -36.40 -15.32 -7.86
N ARG A 139 -35.30 -15.75 -7.22
CA ARG A 139 -35.25 -16.19 -5.81
C ARG A 139 -35.21 -15.03 -4.82
N GLN A 140 -35.12 -13.78 -5.31
CA GLN A 140 -34.90 -12.57 -4.49
C GLN A 140 -33.64 -12.67 -3.60
N ASP A 141 -32.62 -13.37 -4.10
CA ASP A 141 -31.31 -13.44 -3.47
C ASP A 141 -30.53 -12.17 -3.80
N PHE A 142 -30.77 -11.12 -3.03
CA PHE A 142 -30.21 -9.80 -3.30
C PHE A 142 -28.70 -9.72 -3.09
N GLU A 143 -28.10 -10.62 -2.30
CA GLU A 143 -26.65 -10.62 -2.09
C GLU A 143 -25.89 -10.99 -3.37
N VAL A 144 -26.25 -12.13 -3.97
CA VAL A 144 -25.64 -12.60 -5.22
C VAL A 144 -26.10 -11.75 -6.40
N TYR A 145 -27.38 -11.40 -6.44
CA TYR A 145 -27.92 -10.50 -7.46
C TYR A 145 -27.21 -9.14 -7.43
N GLY A 146 -27.00 -8.56 -6.24
CA GLY A 146 -26.34 -7.28 -6.03
C GLY A 146 -24.89 -7.28 -6.50
N ALA A 147 -24.14 -8.34 -6.15
CA ALA A 147 -22.78 -8.56 -6.64
C ALA A 147 -22.71 -8.62 -8.17
N LEU A 148 -23.59 -9.39 -8.81
CA LEU A 148 -23.65 -9.48 -10.27
C LEU A 148 -24.10 -8.15 -10.91
N ALA A 149 -25.09 -7.48 -10.34
CA ALA A 149 -25.60 -6.21 -10.86
C ALA A 149 -24.52 -5.12 -10.86
N ALA A 150 -23.79 -4.96 -9.75
CA ALA A 150 -22.69 -4.00 -9.65
C ALA A 150 -21.53 -4.36 -10.60
N ARG A 151 -21.16 -5.64 -10.68
CA ARG A 151 -20.11 -6.13 -11.60
C ARG A 151 -20.45 -5.82 -13.06
N LEU A 152 -21.68 -6.13 -13.47
CA LEU A 152 -22.17 -5.85 -14.83
C LEU A 152 -22.21 -4.36 -15.13
N ASP A 153 -22.59 -3.54 -14.15
CA ASP A 153 -22.64 -2.09 -14.29
C ASP A 153 -21.24 -1.47 -14.42
N ASN A 154 -20.27 -1.97 -13.65
CA ASN A 154 -18.87 -1.59 -13.76
C ASN A 154 -18.29 -1.92 -15.14
N GLU A 155 -18.49 -3.15 -15.61
CA GLU A 155 -18.04 -3.57 -16.94
C GLU A 155 -18.74 -2.78 -18.06
N PHE A 156 -20.01 -2.41 -17.87
CA PHE A 156 -20.72 -1.53 -18.80
C PHE A 156 -20.19 -0.09 -18.78
N ALA A 157 -19.77 0.41 -17.63
CA ALA A 157 -19.23 1.76 -17.45
C ALA A 157 -17.85 1.95 -18.11
N GLN A 158 -17.06 0.87 -18.26
CA GLN A 158 -15.76 0.90 -18.92
C GLN A 158 -15.85 1.24 -20.43
N HIS A 159 -14.79 1.83 -21.00
CA HIS A 159 -14.77 2.27 -22.40
C HIS A 159 -14.50 1.13 -23.38
N ARG A 160 -13.58 0.23 -23.02
CA ARG A 160 -13.23 -0.95 -23.81
C ARG A 160 -13.78 -2.17 -23.10
N VAL A 161 -14.65 -2.92 -23.77
CA VAL A 161 -15.05 -4.24 -23.26
C VAL A 161 -13.92 -5.19 -23.62
N THR A 162 -13.18 -5.66 -22.63
CA THR A 162 -12.00 -6.54 -22.79
C THR A 162 -12.38 -8.03 -22.84
N GLY A 163 -13.68 -8.35 -22.84
CA GLY A 163 -14.20 -9.71 -22.79
C GLY A 163 -15.03 -10.10 -24.00
N ASP A 164 -15.52 -11.34 -23.94
CA ASP A 164 -16.32 -11.97 -24.99
C ASP A 164 -17.76 -11.41 -25.08
N VAL A 165 -18.20 -10.73 -24.02
CA VAL A 165 -19.58 -10.26 -23.86
C VAL A 165 -19.75 -8.90 -24.55
N SER A 166 -20.72 -8.80 -25.45
CA SER A 166 -20.98 -7.52 -26.13
C SER A 166 -21.53 -6.45 -25.18
N ARG A 167 -21.13 -5.19 -25.41
CA ARG A 167 -21.68 -4.01 -24.70
C ARG A 167 -23.20 -3.91 -24.76
N LYS A 168 -23.82 -4.37 -25.87
CA LYS A 168 -25.28 -4.43 -26.02
C LYS A 168 -25.93 -5.36 -24.99
N THR A 169 -25.29 -6.50 -24.73
CA THR A 169 -25.75 -7.49 -23.75
C THR A 169 -25.60 -6.95 -22.33
N LEU A 170 -24.45 -6.38 -22.00
CA LEU A 170 -24.23 -5.72 -20.70
C LEU A 170 -25.29 -4.62 -20.47
N GLY A 171 -25.49 -3.73 -21.46
CA GLY A 171 -26.49 -2.68 -21.35
C GLY A 171 -27.93 -3.19 -21.21
N TYR A 172 -28.27 -4.36 -21.76
CA TYR A 172 -29.57 -4.99 -21.51
C TYR A 172 -29.70 -5.46 -20.06
N LEU A 173 -28.70 -6.17 -19.54
CA LEU A 173 -28.73 -6.73 -18.19
C LEU A 173 -28.72 -5.65 -17.12
N VAL A 174 -27.91 -4.61 -17.30
CA VAL A 174 -27.84 -3.46 -16.39
C VAL A 174 -29.17 -2.68 -16.36
N ARG A 175 -29.85 -2.51 -17.50
CA ARG A 175 -31.22 -1.97 -17.53
C ARG A 175 -32.25 -2.90 -16.88
N ARG A 176 -32.09 -4.21 -17.06
CA ARG A 176 -32.93 -5.20 -16.37
C ARG A 176 -32.74 -5.09 -14.86
N ALA A 177 -31.51 -4.98 -14.39
CA ALA A 177 -31.21 -4.86 -12.98
C ALA A 177 -31.88 -3.63 -12.34
N TRP A 178 -31.75 -2.47 -13.00
CA TRP A 178 -32.44 -1.26 -12.55
C TRP A 178 -33.97 -1.42 -12.53
N ARG A 179 -34.57 -2.03 -13.58
CA ARG A 179 -36.01 -2.29 -13.59
C ARG A 179 -36.47 -3.16 -12.44
N THR A 180 -35.65 -4.11 -12.01
CA THR A 180 -35.96 -4.97 -10.87
C THR A 180 -35.94 -4.19 -9.57
N LEU A 181 -34.94 -3.34 -9.31
CA LEU A 181 -34.94 -2.46 -8.14
C LEU A 181 -36.16 -1.52 -8.12
N ARG A 182 -36.51 -0.93 -9.27
CA ARG A 182 -37.70 -0.07 -9.35
C ARG A 182 -39.01 -0.82 -9.11
N ARG A 183 -39.17 -2.02 -9.69
CA ARG A 183 -40.33 -2.88 -9.40
C ARG A 183 -40.37 -3.25 -7.91
N LEU A 184 -39.23 -3.52 -7.30
CA LEU A 184 -39.15 -3.81 -5.87
C LEU A 184 -39.62 -2.63 -5.02
N ALA A 185 -39.27 -1.39 -5.41
CA ALA A 185 -39.78 -0.18 -4.75
C ALA A 185 -41.31 -0.06 -4.80
N GLU A 186 -41.94 -0.56 -5.87
CA GLU A 186 -43.39 -0.53 -6.07
C GLU A 186 -44.10 -1.71 -5.36
N THR A 187 -43.57 -2.92 -5.49
CA THR A 187 -44.25 -4.15 -5.06
C THR A 187 -43.85 -4.66 -3.68
N LEU A 188 -42.62 -4.35 -3.23
CA LEU A 188 -42.13 -4.72 -1.89
C LEU A 188 -41.27 -3.59 -1.31
N PRO A 189 -41.88 -2.45 -0.96
CA PRO A 189 -41.13 -1.23 -0.61
C PRO A 189 -40.18 -1.39 0.60
N ALA A 190 -40.50 -2.30 1.52
CA ALA A 190 -39.66 -2.60 2.69
C ALA A 190 -38.30 -3.22 2.34
N ALA A 191 -38.20 -3.95 1.22
CA ALA A 191 -36.96 -4.62 0.79
C ALA A 191 -36.10 -3.77 -0.15
N TYR A 192 -36.62 -2.64 -0.65
CA TYR A 192 -35.94 -1.83 -1.66
C TYR A 192 -34.56 -1.33 -1.21
N ALA A 193 -34.49 -0.73 -0.01
CA ALA A 193 -33.25 -0.15 0.49
C ALA A 193 -32.19 -1.23 0.74
N ASP A 194 -32.55 -2.39 1.28
CA ASP A 194 -31.63 -3.52 1.44
C ASP A 194 -31.09 -4.02 0.10
N ALA A 195 -31.96 -4.24 -0.88
CA ALA A 195 -31.53 -4.70 -2.20
C ALA A 195 -30.64 -3.67 -2.92
N ALA A 196 -30.92 -2.37 -2.74
CA ALA A 196 -30.08 -1.31 -3.26
C ALA A 196 -28.70 -1.28 -2.58
N VAL A 197 -28.65 -1.54 -1.27
CA VAL A 197 -27.40 -1.65 -0.50
C VAL A 197 -26.55 -2.82 -0.97
N GLU A 198 -27.14 -3.99 -1.25
CA GLU A 198 -26.41 -5.14 -1.79
C GLU A 198 -25.75 -4.86 -3.16
N VAL A 199 -26.30 -3.91 -3.94
CA VAL A 199 -25.65 -3.42 -5.16
C VAL A 199 -24.56 -2.40 -4.81
N LEU A 200 -24.89 -1.39 -4.00
CA LEU A 200 -23.99 -0.27 -3.71
C LEU A 200 -22.72 -0.72 -2.98
N CYS A 201 -22.79 -1.73 -2.12
CA CYS A 201 -21.65 -2.18 -1.34
C CYS A 201 -20.57 -2.88 -2.18
N ARG A 202 -20.89 -3.25 -3.43
CA ARG A 202 -20.04 -4.04 -4.33
C ARG A 202 -19.24 -3.19 -5.33
N TYR A 203 -19.51 -1.88 -5.39
CA TYR A 203 -18.66 -0.95 -6.15
C TYR A 203 -17.36 -0.68 -5.39
N THR A 204 -16.26 -0.49 -6.13
CA THR A 204 -14.93 -0.13 -5.62
C THR A 204 -14.58 1.32 -5.96
N ASP A 205 -13.53 1.88 -5.37
CA ASP A 205 -13.12 3.26 -5.65
C ASP A 205 -12.65 3.50 -7.09
N ASP A 206 -12.20 2.45 -7.80
CA ASP A 206 -11.85 2.51 -9.23
C ASP A 206 -13.08 2.63 -10.18
N THR A 207 -14.29 2.57 -9.62
CA THR A 207 -15.53 2.62 -10.40
C THR A 207 -15.64 3.93 -11.18
N ASN A 208 -15.91 3.84 -12.49
CA ASN A 208 -16.25 5.03 -13.28
C ASN A 208 -17.69 5.46 -13.03
N TRP A 209 -17.90 6.13 -11.89
CA TRP A 209 -19.20 6.57 -11.39
C TRP A 209 -19.98 7.45 -12.36
N SER A 210 -19.31 8.18 -13.26
CA SER A 210 -20.00 9.01 -14.25
C SER A 210 -20.76 8.20 -15.31
N ARG A 211 -20.40 6.91 -15.46
CA ARG A 211 -20.89 6.03 -16.53
C ARG A 211 -21.67 4.82 -16.03
N THR A 212 -21.64 4.54 -14.74
CA THR A 212 -22.53 3.57 -14.11
C THR A 212 -23.99 3.92 -14.40
N TRP A 213 -24.80 2.92 -14.67
CA TRP A 213 -26.22 3.08 -14.92
C TRP A 213 -27.02 2.89 -13.64
N ILE A 214 -26.73 1.84 -12.86
CA ILE A 214 -27.52 1.49 -11.67
C ILE A 214 -27.22 2.47 -10.55
N ALA A 215 -25.95 2.69 -10.21
CA ALA A 215 -25.58 3.64 -9.16
C ALA A 215 -26.10 5.07 -9.45
N ASN A 216 -26.02 5.53 -10.70
CA ASN A 216 -26.54 6.85 -11.04
C ASN A 216 -28.07 6.92 -10.99
N HIS A 217 -28.79 5.82 -11.24
CA HIS A 217 -30.21 5.77 -10.93
C HIS A 217 -30.46 5.85 -9.42
N LEU A 218 -29.71 5.12 -8.61
CA LEU A 218 -29.87 5.19 -7.15
C LEU A 218 -29.67 6.61 -6.61
N PHE A 219 -28.64 7.33 -7.08
CA PHE A 219 -28.31 8.69 -6.60
C PHE A 219 -29.07 9.83 -7.28
N TYR A 220 -29.41 9.68 -8.57
CA TYR A 220 -29.84 10.80 -9.41
C TYR A 220 -31.05 10.50 -10.29
N HIS A 221 -31.86 9.48 -9.99
CA HIS A 221 -33.03 9.17 -10.80
C HIS A 221 -34.00 10.36 -10.95
N GLY A 222 -34.20 11.13 -9.88
CA GLY A 222 -35.12 12.27 -9.86
C GLY A 222 -34.70 13.44 -10.74
N THR A 223 -33.49 13.45 -11.31
CA THR A 223 -33.11 14.51 -12.26
C THR A 223 -33.80 14.36 -13.62
N GLY A 224 -34.17 13.14 -13.99
CA GLY A 224 -34.64 12.83 -15.35
C GLY A 224 -33.55 12.94 -16.45
N GLU A 225 -32.29 13.26 -16.11
CA GLU A 225 -31.21 13.53 -17.06
C GLU A 225 -30.53 12.26 -17.60
N TYR A 226 -31.30 11.33 -18.15
CA TYR A 226 -30.78 10.09 -18.74
C TYR A 226 -31.55 9.67 -19.98
N GLY A 227 -30.81 9.13 -20.96
CA GLY A 227 -31.40 8.52 -22.16
C GLY A 227 -31.52 7.01 -22.02
N ARG A 228 -31.72 6.29 -23.12
CA ARG A 228 -31.83 4.81 -23.12
C ARG A 228 -30.54 4.04 -22.71
N ARG A 229 -29.39 4.70 -22.70
CA ARG A 229 -28.07 4.04 -22.63
C ARG A 229 -27.07 4.67 -21.65
N ARG A 230 -27.32 5.89 -21.19
CA ARG A 230 -26.42 6.63 -20.29
C ARG A 230 -27.14 7.82 -19.65
N PHE A 231 -26.61 8.27 -18.52
CA PHE A 231 -26.87 9.59 -17.97
C PHE A 231 -26.20 10.67 -18.83
N ARG A 232 -26.80 11.85 -18.88
CA ARG A 232 -26.36 13.00 -19.70
C ARG A 232 -26.21 14.25 -18.83
N PHE A 233 -25.42 14.15 -17.77
CA PHE A 233 -25.15 15.31 -16.92
C PHE A 233 -24.39 16.37 -17.71
N ARG A 234 -24.92 17.59 -17.78
CA ARG A 234 -24.12 18.76 -18.19
C ARG A 234 -23.14 19.14 -17.09
N LYS A 235 -23.60 19.07 -15.84
CA LYS A 235 -22.83 19.16 -14.59
C LYS A 235 -23.42 18.15 -13.62
N ARG A 236 -22.59 17.28 -13.03
CA ARG A 236 -23.09 16.29 -12.06
C ARG A 236 -23.61 17.00 -10.80
N PRO A 237 -24.79 16.64 -10.27
CA PRO A 237 -25.25 17.19 -9.00
C PRO A 237 -24.22 16.94 -7.88
N SER A 238 -23.98 17.96 -7.06
CA SER A 238 -23.03 17.88 -5.93
C SER A 238 -23.56 17.05 -4.77
N THR A 239 -24.88 16.92 -4.65
CA THR A 239 -25.55 16.13 -3.60
C THR A 239 -26.01 14.78 -4.13
N LEU A 240 -25.81 13.73 -3.32
CA LEU A 240 -26.26 12.37 -3.60
C LEU A 240 -27.72 12.11 -3.14
N LEU A 241 -28.31 13.03 -2.37
CA LEU A 241 -29.59 12.82 -1.71
C LEU A 241 -30.78 13.44 -2.43
N LYS A 242 -30.60 14.64 -3.01
CA LYS A 242 -31.70 15.45 -3.54
C LYS A 242 -32.51 14.74 -4.62
N TYR A 243 -31.83 13.94 -5.45
CA TYR A 243 -32.42 13.29 -6.62
C TYR A 243 -32.41 11.76 -6.52
N ARG A 244 -32.19 11.21 -5.32
CA ARG A 244 -32.11 9.77 -5.12
C ARG A 244 -33.42 9.08 -5.46
N ALA A 245 -33.33 7.85 -5.95
CA ALA A 245 -34.51 7.06 -6.23
C ALA A 245 -35.21 6.59 -4.94
N ALA A 246 -36.55 6.66 -4.95
CA ALA A 246 -37.42 6.23 -3.84
C ALA A 246 -37.00 6.83 -2.49
N SER A 247 -36.91 8.16 -2.45
CA SER A 247 -36.36 8.95 -1.34
C SER A 247 -37.03 8.65 0.01
N ASP A 248 -38.34 8.45 -0.01
CA ASP A 248 -39.18 8.08 1.14
C ASP A 248 -38.84 6.70 1.70
N LEU A 249 -38.48 5.73 0.84
CA LEU A 249 -38.14 4.38 1.28
C LEU A 249 -36.84 4.33 2.07
N TRP A 250 -35.84 5.15 1.69
CA TRP A 250 -34.58 5.29 2.45
C TRP A 250 -34.78 5.89 3.84
N ARG A 251 -35.89 6.63 4.06
CA ARG A 251 -36.19 7.30 5.34
C ARG A 251 -36.95 6.43 6.33
N ARG A 252 -37.37 5.23 5.94
CA ARG A 252 -38.16 4.34 6.80
C ARG A 252 -37.36 3.75 7.95
N THR A 253 -36.09 3.43 7.71
CA THR A 253 -35.20 2.83 8.70
C THR A 253 -33.74 3.12 8.36
N PRO A 254 -32.89 3.38 9.37
CA PRO A 254 -31.46 3.61 9.15
C PRO A 254 -30.68 2.31 8.92
N ARG A 255 -31.25 1.12 9.19
CA ARG A 255 -30.55 -0.17 9.15
C ARG A 255 -29.80 -0.42 7.84
N PRO A 256 -30.38 -0.20 6.64
CA PRO A 256 -29.65 -0.40 5.38
C PRO A 256 -28.45 0.54 5.24
N LEU A 257 -28.55 1.78 5.74
CA LEU A 257 -27.47 2.76 5.66
C LEU A 257 -26.30 2.39 6.58
N PHE A 258 -26.59 1.85 7.77
CA PHE A 258 -25.54 1.30 8.64
C PHE A 258 -24.83 0.11 7.99
N ALA A 259 -25.59 -0.82 7.41
CA ALA A 259 -25.01 -1.95 6.68
C ALA A 259 -24.15 -1.47 5.48
N LEU A 260 -24.60 -0.44 4.76
CA LEU A 260 -23.83 0.12 3.65
C LEU A 260 -22.53 0.77 4.13
N LEU A 261 -22.52 1.48 5.25
CA LEU A 261 -21.32 2.08 5.82
C LEU A 261 -20.25 1.02 6.13
N GLU A 262 -20.66 -0.09 6.76
CA GLU A 262 -19.76 -1.17 7.19
C GLU A 262 -19.26 -2.00 6.01
N ARG A 263 -20.10 -2.24 4.99
CA ARG A 263 -19.83 -3.23 3.93
C ARG A 263 -19.37 -2.63 2.62
N ALA A 264 -19.60 -1.34 2.38
CA ALA A 264 -19.21 -0.72 1.11
C ALA A 264 -17.70 -0.75 0.92
N GLN A 265 -17.27 -1.06 -0.30
CA GLN A 265 -15.87 -1.02 -0.70
C GLN A 265 -15.46 0.33 -1.30
N ALA A 266 -16.42 1.21 -1.60
CA ALA A 266 -16.16 2.51 -2.18
C ALA A 266 -16.62 3.67 -1.30
N ASP A 267 -15.80 4.70 -1.24
CA ASP A 267 -16.05 5.91 -0.49
C ASP A 267 -17.24 6.70 -1.00
N GLN A 268 -17.54 6.65 -2.31
CA GLN A 268 -18.75 7.31 -2.84
C GLN A 268 -20.05 6.67 -2.29
N ALA A 269 -20.09 5.34 -2.10
CA ALA A 269 -21.23 4.67 -1.49
C ALA A 269 -21.33 4.97 0.02
N ARG A 270 -20.19 5.01 0.72
CA ARG A 270 -20.12 5.42 2.13
C ARG A 270 -20.59 6.86 2.33
N ARG A 271 -20.18 7.80 1.47
CA ARG A 271 -20.66 9.20 1.47
C ARG A 271 -22.18 9.28 1.35
N PHE A 272 -22.79 8.53 0.43
CA PHE A 272 -24.25 8.47 0.32
C PHE A 272 -24.91 8.05 1.63
N ALA A 273 -24.39 6.99 2.27
CA ALA A 273 -24.92 6.51 3.55
C ALA A 273 -24.73 7.54 4.67
N ILE A 274 -23.55 8.17 4.77
CA ILE A 274 -23.26 9.21 5.76
C ILE A 274 -24.19 10.42 5.58
N ASP A 275 -24.32 10.92 4.35
CA ASP A 275 -25.19 12.06 4.05
C ASP A 275 -26.64 11.74 4.44
N ALA A 276 -27.12 10.54 4.07
CA ALA A 276 -28.47 10.09 4.38
C ALA A 276 -28.69 9.95 5.90
N LEU A 277 -27.75 9.35 6.63
CA LEU A 277 -27.82 9.24 8.08
C LEU A 277 -27.83 10.62 8.78
N LYS A 278 -26.96 11.54 8.35
CA LYS A 278 -26.87 12.89 8.94
C LYS A 278 -28.12 13.74 8.66
N THR A 279 -28.75 13.54 7.50
CA THR A 279 -29.90 14.32 7.05
C THR A 279 -31.22 13.74 7.56
N ASP A 280 -31.41 12.43 7.38
CA ASP A 280 -32.69 11.75 7.60
C ASP A 280 -32.77 11.07 8.99
N PHE A 281 -31.64 10.76 9.65
CA PHE A 281 -31.60 9.98 10.91
C PHE A 281 -30.72 10.58 12.01
N ARG A 282 -30.64 11.91 12.08
CA ARG A 282 -29.79 12.61 13.05
C ARG A 282 -30.09 12.26 14.51
N ALA A 283 -31.36 12.01 14.84
CA ALA A 283 -31.75 11.60 16.19
C ALA A 283 -31.17 10.22 16.54
N THR A 284 -31.29 9.24 15.64
CA THR A 284 -30.71 7.90 15.83
C THR A 284 -29.20 7.95 16.01
N LEU A 285 -28.49 8.84 15.30
CA LEU A 285 -27.04 9.00 15.45
C LEU A 285 -26.61 9.41 16.87
N ARG A 286 -27.49 10.00 17.69
CA ARG A 286 -27.18 10.35 19.09
C ARG A 286 -27.16 9.13 20.03
N GLU A 287 -27.70 8.01 19.58
CA GLU A 287 -27.90 6.81 20.39
C GLU A 287 -27.04 5.63 19.90
N VAL A 288 -26.09 5.85 18.99
CA VAL A 288 -25.31 4.77 18.35
C VAL A 288 -24.27 4.16 19.27
N GLU A 289 -24.23 2.82 19.37
CA GLU A 289 -23.37 2.05 20.28
C GLU A 289 -21.86 2.29 20.13
N PRO A 290 -21.06 2.32 21.23
CA PRO A 290 -19.63 2.59 21.13
C PRO A 290 -18.92 1.47 20.37
N SER A 291 -19.35 0.21 20.57
CA SER A 291 -18.84 -0.94 19.82
C SER A 291 -19.07 -0.82 18.31
N TRP A 292 -20.12 -0.14 17.87
CA TRP A 292 -20.36 0.14 16.46
C TRP A 292 -19.38 1.18 15.92
N VAL A 293 -19.12 2.26 16.67
CA VAL A 293 -18.11 3.26 16.30
C VAL A 293 -16.71 2.63 16.19
N ALA A 294 -16.35 1.73 17.11
CA ALA A 294 -15.09 0.99 17.03
C ALA A 294 -15.00 0.14 15.75
N ARG A 295 -16.09 -0.55 15.36
CA ARG A 295 -16.15 -1.29 14.09
C ARG A 295 -15.99 -0.38 12.88
N LEU A 296 -16.60 0.81 12.91
CA LEU A 296 -16.47 1.79 11.82
C LEU A 296 -15.02 2.24 11.61
N ILE A 297 -14.27 2.50 12.69
CA ILE A 297 -12.84 2.83 12.58
C ILE A 297 -12.07 1.67 11.93
N GLY A 298 -12.44 0.43 12.26
CA GLY A 298 -11.88 -0.78 11.65
C GLY A 298 -12.11 -0.90 10.14
N VAL A 299 -13.05 -0.16 9.55
CA VAL A 299 -13.29 -0.12 8.10
C VAL A 299 -12.12 0.51 7.34
N ARG A 300 -11.31 1.37 8.00
CA ARG A 300 -10.15 2.06 7.43
C ARG A 300 -10.48 2.83 6.14
N SER A 301 -11.52 3.65 6.20
CA SER A 301 -11.95 4.53 5.11
C SER A 301 -11.80 5.98 5.53
N PRO A 302 -11.12 6.84 4.77
CA PRO A 302 -10.95 8.24 5.16
C PRO A 302 -12.28 8.97 5.32
N VAL A 303 -13.29 8.62 4.51
CA VAL A 303 -14.63 9.21 4.63
C VAL A 303 -15.32 8.75 5.93
N VAL A 304 -15.17 7.48 6.30
CA VAL A 304 -15.76 6.95 7.55
C VAL A 304 -15.03 7.51 8.76
N ASP A 305 -13.71 7.62 8.71
CA ASP A 305 -12.90 8.18 9.81
C ASP A 305 -13.31 9.63 10.10
N VAL A 306 -13.52 10.44 9.05
CA VAL A 306 -14.07 11.81 9.19
C VAL A 306 -15.47 11.81 9.78
N PHE A 307 -16.32 10.85 9.38
CA PHE A 307 -17.66 10.72 9.97
C PHE A 307 -17.61 10.26 11.43
N VAL A 308 -16.67 9.39 11.80
CA VAL A 308 -16.43 9.00 13.19
C VAL A 308 -16.02 10.21 14.02
N VAL A 309 -15.09 11.05 13.54
CA VAL A 309 -14.77 12.32 14.21
C VAL A 309 -16.02 13.16 14.41
N TRP A 310 -16.86 13.29 13.37
CA TRP A 310 -18.13 14.00 13.49
C TRP A 310 -19.03 13.39 14.57
N LEU A 311 -19.12 12.06 14.70
CA LEU A 311 -19.87 11.40 15.78
C LEU A 311 -19.28 11.73 17.15
N LEU A 312 -17.96 11.62 17.32
CA LEU A 312 -17.27 11.94 18.58
C LEU A 312 -17.52 13.39 19.02
N ASP A 313 -17.65 14.32 18.07
CA ASP A 313 -17.88 15.73 18.37
C ASP A 313 -19.37 16.10 18.57
N ASN A 314 -20.31 15.31 18.03
CA ASN A 314 -21.74 15.69 17.98
C ASN A 314 -22.65 14.81 18.85
N VAL A 315 -22.16 13.67 19.34
CA VAL A 315 -22.93 12.72 20.14
C VAL A 315 -22.56 12.91 21.61
N PRO A 316 -23.50 13.37 22.49
CA PRO A 316 -23.18 13.78 23.86
C PRO A 316 -22.47 12.71 24.70
N ARG A 317 -22.81 11.43 24.53
CA ARG A 317 -22.18 10.34 25.28
C ARG A 317 -20.71 10.08 24.89
N PHE A 318 -20.22 10.65 23.78
CA PHE A 318 -18.83 10.48 23.30
C PHE A 318 -17.91 11.63 23.71
N GLU A 319 -18.18 12.26 24.85
CA GLU A 319 -17.23 13.19 25.48
C GLU A 319 -15.83 12.58 25.59
N ARG A 320 -14.81 13.39 25.26
CA ARG A 320 -13.42 12.92 25.11
C ARG A 320 -12.92 12.18 26.36
N GLY A 321 -13.23 12.66 27.55
CA GLY A 321 -12.84 12.01 28.81
C GLY A 321 -13.48 10.64 29.06
N ALA A 322 -14.66 10.38 28.47
CA ALA A 322 -15.40 9.13 28.67
C ALA A 322 -14.95 8.01 27.71
N LEU A 323 -14.25 8.33 26.62
CA LEU A 323 -13.93 7.37 25.54
C LEU A 323 -13.16 6.14 26.02
N ARG A 324 -12.33 6.27 27.06
CA ARG A 324 -11.63 5.12 27.66
C ARG A 324 -12.59 4.17 28.37
N GLY A 325 -13.53 4.69 29.17
CA GLY A 325 -14.55 3.88 29.84
C GLY A 325 -15.55 3.24 28.86
N LEU A 326 -15.73 3.83 27.68
CA LEU A 326 -16.59 3.30 26.61
C LEU A 326 -15.90 2.25 25.72
N GLY A 327 -14.65 1.89 26.00
CA GLY A 327 -13.88 0.94 25.18
C GLY A 327 -13.45 1.49 23.81
N LEU A 328 -13.51 2.81 23.61
CA LEU A 328 -13.16 3.48 22.36
C LEU A 328 -11.70 3.93 22.29
N HIS A 329 -10.96 3.92 23.41
CA HIS A 329 -9.62 4.51 23.48
C HIS A 329 -8.65 3.98 22.42
N GLN A 330 -8.49 2.66 22.30
CA GLN A 330 -7.59 2.07 21.32
C GLN A 330 -8.06 2.31 19.87
N ALA A 331 -9.37 2.26 19.65
CA ALA A 331 -9.92 2.54 18.33
C ALA A 331 -9.63 3.99 17.90
N VAL A 332 -9.86 4.97 18.77
CA VAL A 332 -9.56 6.38 18.49
C VAL A 332 -8.07 6.62 18.28
N LEU A 333 -7.19 5.96 19.04
CA LEU A 333 -5.74 6.07 18.82
C LEU A 333 -5.30 5.51 17.47
N SER A 334 -5.96 4.47 16.95
CA SER A 334 -5.66 3.94 15.61
C SER A 334 -5.93 4.95 14.47
N LEU A 335 -6.73 6.00 14.73
CA LEU A 335 -6.95 7.09 13.76
C LEU A 335 -5.72 7.98 13.57
N LEU A 336 -4.68 7.86 14.42
CA LEU A 336 -3.38 8.53 14.20
C LEU A 336 -2.73 8.12 12.87
N ASP A 337 -2.99 6.88 12.40
CA ASP A 337 -2.50 6.35 11.13
C ASP A 337 -3.54 6.48 9.99
N SER A 338 -4.65 7.20 10.20
CA SER A 338 -5.68 7.41 9.16
C SER A 338 -5.11 8.18 7.95
N SER A 339 -5.61 7.87 6.76
CA SER A 339 -5.31 8.67 5.56
C SER A 339 -6.08 10.01 5.53
N ALA A 340 -6.99 10.26 6.47
CA ALA A 340 -7.70 11.53 6.61
C ALA A 340 -7.01 12.45 7.63
N GLU A 341 -6.53 13.60 7.17
CA GLU A 341 -5.88 14.62 7.99
C GLU A 341 -6.74 15.03 9.20
N GLN A 342 -8.04 15.27 8.98
CA GLN A 342 -8.98 15.62 10.05
C GLN A 342 -9.08 14.53 11.14
N ALA A 343 -9.02 13.26 10.75
CA ALA A 343 -9.06 12.14 11.69
C ALA A 343 -7.79 12.08 12.53
N ARG A 344 -6.62 12.21 11.87
CA ARG A 344 -5.33 12.27 12.55
C ARG A 344 -5.25 13.43 13.54
N ALA A 345 -5.67 14.63 13.13
CA ALA A 345 -5.69 15.81 14.00
C ALA A 345 -6.60 15.62 15.22
N SER A 346 -7.79 15.03 15.03
CA SER A 346 -8.71 14.74 16.13
C SER A 346 -8.16 13.69 17.10
N ALA A 347 -7.51 12.65 16.58
CA ALA A 347 -6.88 11.59 17.37
C ALA A 347 -5.67 12.12 18.15
N ALA A 348 -4.84 12.97 17.53
CA ALA A 348 -3.70 13.63 18.17
C ALA A 348 -4.16 14.55 19.32
N ALA A 349 -5.21 15.35 19.09
CA ALA A 349 -5.79 16.19 20.15
C ALA A 349 -6.31 15.36 21.34
N TYR A 350 -6.95 14.22 21.07
CA TYR A 350 -7.38 13.28 22.10
C TYR A 350 -6.18 12.66 22.84
N ALA A 351 -5.18 12.17 22.11
CA ALA A 351 -4.00 11.49 22.66
C ALA A 351 -3.20 12.40 23.60
N ARG A 352 -2.99 13.66 23.20
CA ARG A 352 -2.28 14.68 24.00
C ARG A 352 -2.85 14.82 25.42
N THR A 353 -4.17 14.68 25.58
CA THR A 353 -4.85 14.86 26.87
C THR A 353 -5.13 13.55 27.60
N HIS A 354 -5.52 12.51 26.87
CA HIS A 354 -6.10 11.29 27.45
C HIS A 354 -5.27 10.02 27.23
N ALA A 355 -4.11 10.12 26.58
CA ALA A 355 -3.20 9.00 26.28
C ALA A 355 -1.73 9.32 26.62
N ARG A 356 -1.49 9.99 27.77
CA ARG A 356 -0.12 10.26 28.25
C ARG A 356 0.69 8.98 28.53
N ASP A 357 -0.02 7.88 28.76
CA ASP A 357 0.48 6.51 28.97
C ASP A 357 0.87 5.76 27.69
N LEU A 358 0.91 6.43 26.53
CA LEU A 358 1.35 5.81 25.27
C LEU A 358 2.73 5.15 25.40
N PRO A 359 2.96 3.94 24.88
CA PRO A 359 4.28 3.30 24.96
C PRO A 359 5.38 4.17 24.32
N LEU A 360 6.58 4.19 24.91
CA LEU A 360 7.70 4.98 24.38
C LEU A 360 7.99 4.63 22.92
N ALA A 361 8.02 3.34 22.58
CA ALA A 361 8.28 2.88 21.21
C ALA A 361 7.30 3.49 20.18
N GLU A 362 6.04 3.66 20.58
CA GLU A 362 5.01 4.27 19.74
C GLU A 362 5.22 5.79 19.62
N LEU A 363 5.57 6.48 20.71
CA LEU A 363 5.91 7.90 20.65
C LEU A 363 7.13 8.18 19.77
N LEU A 364 8.16 7.31 19.83
CA LEU A 364 9.34 7.45 18.98
C LEU A 364 8.98 7.28 17.49
N ARG A 365 8.08 6.35 17.16
CA ARG A 365 7.56 6.18 15.79
C ARG A 365 6.77 7.41 15.33
N LEU A 366 5.88 7.91 16.18
CA LEU A 366 5.00 9.03 15.86
C LEU A 366 5.73 10.38 15.80
N ALA A 367 6.87 10.52 16.48
CA ALA A 367 7.68 11.74 16.47
C ALA A 367 8.31 12.06 15.10
N ASP A 368 8.42 11.07 14.21
CA ASP A 368 8.88 11.25 12.82
C ASP A 368 7.73 11.14 11.81
N HIS A 369 6.48 11.24 12.26
CA HIS A 369 5.34 11.14 11.38
C HIS A 369 5.25 12.35 10.44
N ALA A 370 4.86 12.12 9.17
CA ALA A 370 4.77 13.15 8.14
C ALA A 370 3.67 14.20 8.43
N ASP A 371 2.62 13.82 9.17
CA ASP A 371 1.55 14.73 9.62
C ASP A 371 1.97 15.56 10.83
N ASP A 372 1.82 16.88 10.71
CA ASP A 372 2.25 17.86 11.71
C ASP A 372 1.50 17.73 13.05
N ALA A 373 0.20 17.40 13.03
CA ALA A 373 -0.59 17.31 14.25
C ALA A 373 -0.22 16.08 15.07
N VAL A 374 -0.03 14.93 14.40
CA VAL A 374 0.43 13.68 15.03
C VAL A 374 1.83 13.85 15.59
N ARG A 375 2.74 14.41 14.79
CA ARG A 375 4.11 14.65 15.20
C ARG A 375 4.21 15.62 16.37
N GLY A 376 3.51 16.75 16.28
CA GLY A 376 3.48 17.74 17.37
C GLY A 376 2.98 17.13 18.67
N MET A 377 1.94 16.30 18.62
CA MET A 377 1.47 15.56 19.80
C MET A 377 2.53 14.64 20.38
N ALA A 378 3.25 13.87 19.54
CA ALA A 378 4.31 12.99 20.01
C ALA A 378 5.48 13.79 20.63
N HIS A 379 5.84 14.93 20.04
CA HIS A 379 6.86 15.84 20.58
C HIS A 379 6.46 16.40 21.94
N ASP A 380 5.21 16.82 22.10
CA ASP A 380 4.68 17.30 23.39
C ASP A 380 4.76 16.19 24.45
N LEU A 381 4.27 14.99 24.14
CA LEU A 381 4.27 13.86 25.09
C LEU A 381 5.68 13.35 25.43
N LEU A 382 6.64 13.43 24.50
CA LEU A 382 8.04 13.14 24.79
C LEU A 382 8.68 14.23 25.65
N GLY A 383 8.28 15.49 25.48
CA GLY A 383 8.75 16.62 26.28
C GLY A 383 8.24 16.61 27.73
N ASP A 384 7.07 16.02 27.97
CA ASP A 384 6.50 15.82 29.29
C ASP A 384 7.15 14.67 30.09
N ARG A 385 7.92 13.80 29.42
CA ARG A 385 8.61 12.67 30.05
C ARG A 385 9.97 13.06 30.62
N ASP A 386 10.41 12.29 31.61
CA ASP A 386 11.79 12.41 32.07
C ASP A 386 12.75 12.02 30.94
N PRO A 387 13.64 12.95 30.51
CA PRO A 387 14.49 12.71 29.35
C PRO A 387 15.54 11.62 29.60
N ARG A 388 15.91 11.33 30.85
CA ARG A 388 16.93 10.34 31.22
C ARG A 388 16.30 8.98 31.53
N ASP A 389 15.30 8.96 32.40
CA ASP A 389 14.77 7.71 32.96
C ASP A 389 13.67 7.11 32.07
N GLU A 390 12.81 7.95 31.47
CA GLU A 390 11.66 7.48 30.69
C GLU A 390 11.92 7.43 29.19
N VAL A 391 12.72 8.35 28.62
CA VAL A 391 13.10 8.32 27.19
C VAL A 391 14.49 7.71 26.98
N GLY A 392 15.46 8.12 27.80
CA GLY A 392 16.81 7.60 27.79
C GLY A 392 17.66 8.01 26.59
N LEU A 393 18.97 7.78 26.73
CA LEU A 393 19.97 8.13 25.71
C LEU A 393 19.70 7.45 24.37
N ASP A 394 19.25 6.19 24.40
CA ASP A 394 18.94 5.43 23.20
C ASP A 394 17.70 5.97 22.48
N GLY A 395 16.66 6.38 23.23
CA GLY A 395 15.45 6.97 22.65
C GLY A 395 15.75 8.25 21.88
N TRP A 396 16.46 9.19 22.53
CA TRP A 396 16.88 10.42 21.86
C TRP A 396 17.91 10.17 20.74
N GLY A 397 18.81 9.21 20.92
CA GLY A 397 19.77 8.81 19.91
C GLY A 397 19.11 8.29 18.62
N ARG A 398 18.00 7.56 18.74
CA ARG A 398 17.21 7.11 17.57
C ARG A 398 16.55 8.29 16.86
N LEU A 399 15.93 9.20 17.61
CA LEU A 399 15.26 10.38 17.04
C LEU A 399 16.23 11.36 16.37
N LEU A 400 17.49 11.41 16.81
CA LEU A 400 18.50 12.27 16.22
C LEU A 400 18.70 12.01 14.71
N GLY A 401 18.47 10.78 14.26
CA GLY A 401 18.61 10.38 12.85
C GLY A 401 17.34 10.51 12.01
N THR A 402 16.28 11.13 12.55
CA THR A 402 14.99 11.26 11.88
C THR A 402 14.82 12.63 11.23
N ASP A 403 13.99 12.72 10.19
CA ASP A 403 13.83 13.96 9.42
C ASP A 403 13.08 15.02 10.23
N HIS A 404 12.10 14.61 11.03
CA HIS A 404 11.22 15.55 11.72
C HIS A 404 11.44 15.66 13.23
N ALA A 405 12.23 14.78 13.86
CA ALA A 405 12.53 14.86 15.30
C ALA A 405 14.00 15.19 15.63
N HIS A 406 14.85 15.45 14.61
CA HIS A 406 16.26 15.79 14.81
C HIS A 406 16.47 16.93 15.82
N ASP A 407 15.82 18.07 15.61
CA ASP A 407 16.02 19.27 16.44
C ASP A 407 15.58 19.06 17.88
N LEU A 408 14.45 18.34 18.09
CA LEU A 408 13.96 17.99 19.41
C LEU A 408 14.98 17.11 20.14
N ALA A 409 15.45 16.05 19.49
CA ALA A 409 16.42 15.13 20.05
C ALA A 409 17.76 15.81 20.34
N ALA A 410 18.25 16.63 19.41
CA ALA A 410 19.49 17.38 19.55
C ALA A 410 19.42 18.34 20.74
N LYS A 411 18.28 19.01 20.95
CA LYS A 411 18.04 19.87 22.12
C LYS A 411 18.01 19.06 23.42
N ALA A 412 17.34 17.91 23.44
CA ALA A 412 17.26 17.06 24.62
C ALA A 412 18.64 16.52 25.02
N LEU A 413 19.40 15.99 24.05
CA LEU A 413 20.76 15.47 24.25
C LEU A 413 21.71 16.53 24.81
N ARG A 414 21.69 17.75 24.26
CA ARG A 414 22.53 18.87 24.74
C ARG A 414 22.18 19.33 26.15
N LYS A 415 20.88 19.33 26.49
CA LYS A 415 20.39 19.91 27.75
C LYS A 415 20.45 18.93 28.92
N HIS A 416 20.20 17.65 28.67
CA HIS A 416 19.93 16.69 29.74
C HIS A 416 21.00 15.64 29.93
N PHE A 417 21.95 15.46 29.02
CA PHE A 417 23.01 14.45 29.13
C PHE A 417 24.38 15.09 29.29
N THR A 418 25.27 14.43 30.03
CA THR A 418 26.60 14.94 30.34
C THR A 418 27.69 14.03 29.80
N ALA A 419 28.95 14.37 30.04
CA ALA A 419 30.10 13.54 29.67
C ALA A 419 30.08 12.14 30.28
N ARG A 420 29.32 11.91 31.37
CA ARG A 420 29.14 10.57 31.97
C ARG A 420 28.38 9.63 31.05
N GLU A 421 27.32 10.13 30.41
CA GLU A 421 26.46 9.35 29.53
C GLU A 421 26.91 9.44 28.06
N LEU A 422 27.27 10.65 27.60
CA LEU A 422 27.74 10.93 26.24
C LEU A 422 29.20 10.52 26.09
N THR A 423 29.51 9.23 26.21
CA THR A 423 30.89 8.72 26.20
C THR A 423 31.60 8.92 24.84
N PRO A 424 32.94 8.86 24.79
CA PRO A 424 33.66 8.88 23.51
C PRO A 424 33.20 7.77 22.55
N ALA A 425 32.88 6.58 23.06
CA ALA A 425 32.33 5.48 22.27
C ALA A 425 30.96 5.86 21.66
N TRP A 426 30.08 6.48 22.44
CA TRP A 426 28.79 6.96 21.96
C TRP A 426 28.96 7.97 20.80
N PHE A 427 29.89 8.93 20.92
CA PHE A 427 30.19 9.87 19.84
C PHE A 427 30.79 9.20 18.61
N ARG A 428 31.69 8.23 18.81
CA ARG A 428 32.30 7.46 17.70
C ARG A 428 31.23 6.81 16.83
N ASP A 429 30.27 6.12 17.42
CA ASP A 429 29.18 5.49 16.66
C ASP A 429 28.36 6.50 15.84
N ARG A 430 28.17 7.72 16.35
CA ARG A 430 27.35 8.76 15.71
C ARG A 430 28.12 9.47 14.60
N LEU A 431 29.43 9.62 14.76
CA LEU A 431 30.33 10.10 13.71
C LEU A 431 30.45 9.10 12.55
N LEU A 432 30.22 7.81 12.81
CA LEU A 432 30.18 6.74 11.80
C LEU A 432 28.77 6.52 11.21
N SER A 433 27.81 7.36 11.55
CA SER A 433 26.46 7.28 10.98
C SER A 433 26.45 7.65 9.49
N SER A 434 25.60 6.98 8.71
CA SER A 434 25.30 7.37 7.33
C SER A 434 24.42 8.63 7.27
N ASN A 435 23.75 9.01 8.36
CA ASN A 435 22.93 10.21 8.42
C ASN A 435 23.80 11.45 8.70
N ARG A 436 23.83 12.36 7.72
CA ARG A 436 24.58 13.61 7.77
C ARG A 436 24.27 14.46 9.02
N ALA A 437 23.00 14.62 9.38
CA ALA A 437 22.60 15.46 10.51
C ALA A 437 23.12 14.90 11.85
N VAL A 438 23.17 13.56 11.97
CA VAL A 438 23.74 12.88 13.15
C VAL A 438 25.24 13.14 13.26
N VAL A 439 25.97 13.01 12.14
CA VAL A 439 27.42 13.28 12.10
C VAL A 439 27.71 14.75 12.43
N ASP A 440 26.95 15.67 11.85
CA ASP A 440 27.11 17.11 12.08
C ASP A 440 26.87 17.47 13.55
N PHE A 441 25.81 16.92 14.14
CA PHE A 441 25.53 17.06 15.58
C PHE A 441 26.67 16.53 16.45
N ALA A 442 27.16 15.31 16.16
CA ALA A 442 28.21 14.67 16.94
C ALA A 442 29.54 15.44 16.84
N ALA A 443 29.92 15.89 15.64
CA ALA A 443 31.12 16.69 15.41
C ALA A 443 31.06 18.05 16.11
N GLU A 444 29.88 18.67 16.19
CA GLU A 444 29.67 19.94 16.89
C GLU A 444 29.71 19.79 18.42
N LEU A 445 29.11 18.72 18.94
CA LEU A 445 28.95 18.52 20.39
C LEU A 445 30.16 17.87 21.06
N LEU A 446 30.86 16.95 20.38
CA LEU A 446 31.98 16.20 20.97
C LEU A 446 33.04 17.13 21.62
N PRO A 447 33.58 18.16 20.94
CA PRO A 447 34.60 19.03 21.52
C PRO A 447 34.10 19.88 22.70
N LYS A 448 32.78 20.03 22.85
CA LYS A 448 32.16 20.77 23.96
C LYS A 448 31.99 19.89 25.20
N VAL A 449 31.93 18.57 25.03
CA VAL A 449 31.71 17.59 26.11
C VAL A 449 33.02 16.94 26.54
N HIS A 450 33.86 16.57 25.59
CA HIS A 450 35.18 15.97 25.81
C HIS A 450 36.23 16.84 25.13
N ASN A 451 37.23 17.30 25.88
CA ASN A 451 38.30 18.07 25.26
C ASN A 451 39.25 17.16 24.47
N ASP A 452 39.86 17.70 23.42
CA ASP A 452 40.73 16.93 22.52
C ASP A 452 41.89 16.26 23.28
N LYS A 453 42.45 16.90 24.32
CA LYS A 453 43.54 16.34 25.13
C LYS A 453 43.12 15.07 25.90
N GLN A 454 41.87 15.00 26.38
CA GLN A 454 41.32 13.84 27.07
C GLN A 454 41.02 12.68 26.12
N LEU A 455 40.58 12.99 24.90
CA LEU A 455 40.35 11.98 23.86
C LEU A 455 41.67 11.41 23.33
N GLY A 456 42.69 12.26 23.21
CA GLY A 456 44.01 11.91 22.68
C GLY A 456 44.00 11.72 21.16
N ALA A 457 45.18 11.75 20.55
CA ALA A 457 45.31 11.53 19.11
C ALA A 457 44.83 10.13 18.69
N ALA A 458 44.95 9.11 19.56
CA ALA A 458 44.49 7.74 19.31
C ALA A 458 43.01 7.68 18.91
N PHE A 459 42.12 8.40 19.60
CA PHE A 459 40.69 8.40 19.30
C PHE A 459 40.40 8.82 17.84
N TYR A 460 41.02 9.90 17.37
CA TYR A 460 40.79 10.39 16.01
C TYR A 460 41.44 9.52 14.94
N ARG A 461 42.55 8.86 15.26
CA ARG A 461 43.19 7.88 14.38
C ARG A 461 42.33 6.62 14.24
N ASP A 462 41.81 6.10 15.35
CA ASP A 462 40.89 4.96 15.38
C ASP A 462 39.54 5.26 14.71
N LEU A 463 39.14 6.54 14.70
CA LEU A 463 37.98 6.99 13.94
C LEU A 463 38.28 6.94 12.44
N LEU A 464 39.42 7.49 11.99
CA LEU A 464 39.85 7.46 10.58
C LEU A 464 40.11 6.04 10.05
N ASP A 465 40.50 5.12 10.92
CA ASP A 465 40.67 3.70 10.58
C ASP A 465 39.35 2.90 10.55
N ALA A 466 38.22 3.50 10.93
CA ALA A 466 36.94 2.81 10.94
C ALA A 466 36.43 2.49 9.53
N ALA A 467 35.76 1.35 9.39
CA ALA A 467 35.32 0.83 8.09
C ALA A 467 34.29 1.74 7.40
N ASP A 468 33.36 2.29 8.18
CA ASP A 468 32.19 3.02 7.70
C ASP A 468 32.38 4.54 7.75
N ILE A 469 33.62 5.04 7.83
CA ILE A 469 33.86 6.46 8.00
C ILE A 469 33.48 7.26 6.74
N GLY A 470 32.55 8.21 6.92
CA GLY A 470 32.17 9.16 5.88
C GLY A 470 33.12 10.36 5.79
N ARG A 471 33.12 11.03 4.63
CA ARG A 471 33.94 12.22 4.36
C ARG A 471 33.88 13.30 5.45
N ARG A 472 32.69 13.57 6.02
CA ARG A 472 32.52 14.60 7.07
C ARG A 472 33.23 14.24 8.37
N ALA A 473 33.15 12.97 8.78
CA ALA A 473 33.87 12.48 9.95
C ALA A 473 35.38 12.50 9.73
N VAL A 474 35.84 12.22 8.50
CA VAL A 474 37.26 12.38 8.11
C VAL A 474 37.72 13.82 8.27
N GLU A 475 36.97 14.77 7.69
CA GLU A 475 37.28 16.20 7.79
C GLU A 475 37.33 16.66 9.27
N PHE A 476 36.37 16.24 10.09
CA PHE A 476 36.35 16.50 11.53
C PHE A 476 37.60 15.95 12.24
N ALA A 477 37.93 14.66 12.03
CA ALA A 477 39.05 13.99 12.66
C ALA A 477 40.40 14.64 12.30
N LEU A 478 40.60 14.99 11.03
CA LEU A 478 41.83 15.62 10.56
C LEU A 478 42.00 17.05 11.11
N ASN A 479 40.90 17.80 11.26
CA ASN A 479 40.92 19.10 11.88
C ASN A 479 41.29 19.02 13.37
N ALA A 480 40.84 17.97 14.07
CA ALA A 480 41.24 17.72 15.45
C ALA A 480 42.72 17.30 15.55
N LEU A 481 43.18 16.37 14.70
CA LEU A 481 44.57 15.92 14.63
C LEU A 481 45.58 17.04 14.32
N GLN A 482 45.13 18.13 13.68
CA GLN A 482 45.97 19.30 13.47
C GLN A 482 46.45 19.96 14.78
N ARG A 483 45.71 19.77 15.87
CA ARG A 483 46.01 20.38 17.18
C ARG A 483 47.02 19.58 18.01
N PHE A 484 47.32 18.35 17.60
CA PHE A 484 48.26 17.46 18.29
C PHE A 484 49.69 17.62 17.74
N PRO A 485 50.71 17.39 18.59
CA PRO A 485 52.09 17.39 18.14
C PRO A 485 52.37 16.22 17.19
N ALA A 486 53.34 16.41 16.30
CA ALA A 486 53.75 15.44 15.29
C ALA A 486 54.01 14.02 15.84
N ALA A 487 54.65 13.95 17.01
CA ALA A 487 55.02 12.70 17.66
C ALA A 487 53.80 11.81 17.99
N GLU A 488 52.62 12.40 18.22
CA GLU A 488 51.39 11.68 18.58
C GLU A 488 50.61 11.16 17.36
N LEU A 489 50.98 11.55 16.13
CA LEU A 489 50.32 11.05 14.92
C LEU A 489 50.68 9.58 14.66
N GLU A 490 51.87 9.14 15.09
CA GLU A 490 52.53 7.88 14.73
C GLU A 490 52.72 7.66 13.23
N ILE A 491 53.92 7.26 12.85
CA ILE A 491 54.31 7.20 11.45
C ILE A 491 53.50 6.17 10.64
N GLU A 492 53.13 5.05 11.25
CA GLU A 492 52.32 4.01 10.60
C GLU A 492 50.92 4.50 10.26
N PHE A 493 50.32 5.35 11.10
CA PHE A 493 49.05 5.98 10.80
C PHE A 493 49.20 6.99 9.66
N VAL A 494 50.27 7.81 9.66
CA VAL A 494 50.53 8.78 8.59
C VAL A 494 50.67 8.09 7.23
N ARG A 495 51.42 6.99 7.18
CA ARG A 495 51.54 6.13 5.98
C ARG A 495 50.15 5.71 5.48
N ARG A 496 49.31 5.12 6.35
CA ARG A 496 47.93 4.74 5.97
C ARG A 496 47.08 5.92 5.51
N ALA A 497 47.13 7.03 6.23
CA ALA A 497 46.32 8.21 5.96
C ALA A 497 46.69 8.93 4.64
N LEU A 498 47.94 8.81 4.17
CA LEU A 498 48.36 9.32 2.85
C LEU A 498 47.62 8.65 1.69
N LEU A 499 47.31 7.36 1.83
CA LEU A 499 46.59 6.55 0.84
C LEU A 499 45.06 6.63 0.98
N HIS A 500 44.56 7.24 2.05
CA HIS A 500 43.13 7.29 2.31
C HIS A 500 42.42 8.31 1.38
N PRO A 501 41.34 7.95 0.66
CA PRO A 501 40.72 8.79 -0.37
C PRO A 501 40.32 10.20 0.09
N HIS A 502 39.85 10.32 1.34
CA HIS A 502 39.43 11.60 1.91
C HIS A 502 40.49 12.29 2.79
N ALA A 503 41.56 11.58 3.19
CA ALA A 503 42.55 12.13 4.13
C ALA A 503 43.90 12.44 3.47
N GLY A 504 44.24 11.77 2.37
CA GLY A 504 45.55 11.86 1.73
C GLY A 504 45.94 13.28 1.34
N ARG A 505 45.01 14.08 0.81
CA ARG A 505 45.28 15.49 0.49
C ARG A 505 45.70 16.31 1.72
N ARG A 506 45.01 16.14 2.85
CA ARG A 506 45.32 16.87 4.09
C ARG A 506 46.62 16.35 4.71
N MET A 507 46.89 15.05 4.58
CA MET A 507 48.12 14.47 5.08
C MET A 507 49.35 14.92 4.29
N ARG A 508 49.24 15.09 2.96
CA ARG A 508 50.26 15.75 2.13
C ARG A 508 50.58 17.16 2.62
N THR A 509 49.56 17.93 3.01
CA THR A 509 49.76 19.26 3.63
C THR A 509 50.56 19.16 4.93
N PHE A 510 50.29 18.17 5.80
CA PHE A 510 51.05 18.02 7.06
C PHE A 510 52.54 17.72 6.81
N VAL A 511 52.86 16.93 5.78
CA VAL A 511 54.25 16.65 5.40
C VAL A 511 54.92 17.90 4.81
N ASN A 512 54.25 18.62 3.91
CA ASN A 512 54.78 19.85 3.29
C ASN A 512 55.00 20.99 4.31
N GLU A 513 54.13 21.10 5.31
CA GLU A 513 54.28 22.05 6.42
C GLU A 513 55.39 21.63 7.42
N GLY A 514 56.08 20.51 7.17
CA GLY A 514 57.15 20.00 8.04
C GLY A 514 56.65 19.42 9.36
N ARG A 515 55.34 19.19 9.50
CA ARG A 515 54.76 18.57 10.71
C ARG A 515 55.10 17.09 10.79
N VAL A 516 55.30 16.41 9.68
CA VAL A 516 55.90 15.06 9.62
C VAL A 516 57.07 15.14 8.67
N LYS A 517 58.28 14.74 9.09
CA LYS A 517 59.44 14.80 8.20
C LYS A 517 59.36 13.66 7.20
N ALA A 518 59.65 13.95 5.93
CA ALA A 518 59.66 12.95 4.87
C ALA A 518 60.57 11.75 5.19
N VAL A 519 61.73 12.01 5.82
CA VAL A 519 62.67 10.96 6.25
C VAL A 519 62.02 9.93 7.19
N ASP A 520 61.07 10.36 8.03
CA ASP A 520 60.41 9.47 8.98
C ASP A 520 59.47 8.50 8.25
N LEU A 521 58.92 8.88 7.09
CA LEU A 521 58.08 8.00 6.26
C LEU A 521 58.85 6.81 5.70
N GLY A 522 60.18 6.84 5.67
CA GLY A 522 61.05 5.77 5.23
C GLY A 522 61.18 5.66 3.70
N ALA A 523 62.41 5.59 3.22
CA ALA A 523 62.74 5.58 1.79
C ALA A 523 62.07 4.43 1.01
N GLY A 524 61.93 3.24 1.61
CA GLY A 524 61.26 2.11 0.98
C GLY A 524 59.77 2.36 0.71
N TYR A 525 59.07 2.98 1.67
CA TYR A 525 57.66 3.35 1.53
C TYR A 525 57.48 4.47 0.49
N LEU A 526 58.32 5.50 0.52
CA LEU A 526 58.28 6.59 -0.47
C LEU A 526 58.55 6.08 -1.89
N LYS A 527 59.49 5.14 -2.06
CA LYS A 527 59.75 4.48 -3.34
C LYS A 527 58.53 3.67 -3.83
N ALA A 528 57.85 2.97 -2.92
CA ALA A 528 56.62 2.26 -3.24
C ALA A 528 55.49 3.21 -3.68
N LEU A 529 55.41 4.43 -3.14
CA LEU A 529 54.44 5.44 -3.60
C LEU A 529 54.81 6.09 -4.94
N ALA A 530 56.10 6.17 -5.27
CA ALA A 530 56.60 6.88 -6.45
C ALA A 530 56.57 6.07 -7.75
N ASP A 531 56.55 4.75 -7.68
CA ASP A 531 56.64 3.84 -8.82
C ASP A 531 55.55 2.76 -8.78
N GLU A 532 54.83 2.60 -9.89
CA GLU A 532 53.68 1.70 -9.99
C GLU A 532 54.06 0.22 -9.80
N GLY A 533 55.21 -0.19 -10.34
CA GLY A 533 55.71 -1.57 -10.18
C GLY A 533 56.03 -1.87 -8.72
N THR A 534 56.74 -0.95 -8.06
CA THR A 534 57.08 -1.07 -6.64
C THR A 534 55.83 -1.01 -5.76
N PHE A 535 54.82 -0.19 -6.09
CA PHE A 535 53.54 -0.13 -5.38
C PHE A 535 52.78 -1.47 -5.41
N ALA A 536 52.80 -2.14 -6.56
CA ALA A 536 52.10 -3.42 -6.74
C ALA A 536 52.74 -4.57 -5.94
N GLU A 537 54.07 -4.56 -5.81
CA GLU A 537 54.86 -5.60 -5.13
C GLU A 537 55.07 -5.34 -3.63
N ASP A 538 54.76 -4.13 -3.14
CA ASP A 538 55.01 -3.74 -1.76
C ASP A 538 54.17 -4.56 -0.75
N THR A 539 54.87 -5.19 0.18
CA THR A 539 54.27 -6.08 1.19
C THR A 539 53.37 -5.35 2.19
N TRP A 540 53.65 -4.08 2.48
CA TRP A 540 52.85 -3.27 3.42
C TRP A 540 51.54 -2.84 2.76
N ILE A 541 51.56 -2.42 1.49
CA ILE A 541 50.35 -2.10 0.71
C ILE A 541 49.49 -3.35 0.52
N ALA A 542 50.10 -4.49 0.21
CA ALA A 542 49.40 -5.77 0.10
C ALA A 542 48.74 -6.18 1.43
N ALA A 543 49.39 -5.93 2.57
CA ALA A 543 48.82 -6.15 3.89
C ALA A 543 47.67 -5.18 4.19
N LEU A 544 47.79 -3.91 3.79
CA LEU A 544 46.75 -2.89 3.96
C LEU A 544 45.48 -3.24 3.18
N ARG A 545 45.59 -3.69 1.93
CA ARG A 545 44.46 -4.20 1.12
C ARG A 545 43.74 -5.38 1.79
N LYS A 546 44.48 -6.23 2.51
CA LYS A 546 43.95 -7.39 3.24
C LYS A 546 43.48 -7.07 4.66
N SER A 547 43.56 -5.82 5.09
CA SER A 547 43.31 -5.43 6.48
C SER A 547 41.83 -5.37 6.89
N GLY A 548 40.90 -5.61 5.96
CA GLY A 548 39.46 -5.58 6.21
C GLY A 548 38.81 -4.19 6.17
N ARG A 549 39.60 -3.14 5.87
CA ARG A 549 39.10 -1.75 5.70
C ARG A 549 38.47 -1.58 4.30
N PRO A 550 37.19 -1.15 4.18
CA PRO A 550 36.50 -1.03 2.89
C PRO A 550 37.21 -0.10 1.90
N TRP A 551 37.70 1.06 2.36
CA TRP A 551 38.43 2.00 1.49
C TRP A 551 39.79 1.47 1.01
N ALA A 552 40.38 0.52 1.73
CA ALA A 552 41.71 0.00 1.43
C ALA A 552 41.68 -1.16 0.44
N ARG A 553 40.53 -1.83 0.27
CA ARG A 553 40.38 -3.06 -0.51
C ARG A 553 40.76 -2.86 -1.98
N ASP A 554 40.30 -1.75 -2.54
CA ASP A 554 40.46 -1.42 -3.96
C ASP A 554 41.47 -0.26 -4.14
N LEU A 555 42.49 -0.18 -3.28
CA LEU A 555 43.55 0.82 -3.45
C LEU A 555 44.28 0.59 -4.77
N GLU A 556 44.29 1.61 -5.63
CA GLU A 556 45.03 1.66 -6.88
C GLU A 556 46.19 2.64 -6.77
N PHE A 557 47.12 2.57 -7.73
CA PHE A 557 48.23 3.52 -7.80
C PHE A 557 47.71 4.92 -8.13
N ASP A 558 48.11 5.93 -7.34
CA ASP A 558 47.69 7.32 -7.50
C ASP A 558 48.87 8.14 -8.05
N HIS A 559 48.77 8.56 -9.31
CA HIS A 559 49.80 9.36 -9.98
C HIS A 559 50.04 10.73 -9.30
N ASP A 560 49.02 11.33 -8.69
CA ASP A 560 49.17 12.60 -7.97
C ASP A 560 49.92 12.38 -6.64
N LEU A 561 49.74 11.21 -6.01
CA LEU A 561 50.52 10.82 -4.84
C LEU A 561 51.96 10.45 -5.21
N ALA A 562 52.17 9.85 -6.37
CA ALA A 562 53.50 9.52 -6.89
C ALA A 562 54.34 10.76 -7.18
N GLY A 563 53.77 11.76 -7.84
CA GLY A 563 54.44 13.06 -8.06
C GLY A 563 54.83 13.72 -6.73
N PHE A 564 53.91 13.71 -5.76
CA PHE A 564 54.21 14.19 -4.41
C PHE A 564 55.34 13.41 -3.73
N ALA A 565 55.39 12.07 -3.86
CA ALA A 565 56.43 11.25 -3.24
C ALA A 565 57.81 11.47 -3.87
N LEU A 566 57.88 11.86 -5.15
CA LEU A 566 59.13 12.20 -5.86
C LEU A 566 59.68 13.58 -5.46
N ASP A 567 58.81 14.49 -5.02
CA ASP A 567 59.18 15.85 -4.60
C ASP A 567 59.72 15.92 -3.16
N LEU A 568 59.54 14.85 -2.36
CA LEU A 568 60.00 14.70 -0.97
C LEU A 568 61.40 14.07 -0.89
#